data_AF-A0A819ASX5-F1
#
_entry.id   AF-A0A819ASX5-F1
#
_cell.length_a   1.000
_cell.length_b   1.000
_cell.length_c   1.000
_cell.angle_alpha   90.00
_cell.angle_beta   90.00
_cell.angle_gamma   90.00
#
_symmetry.space_group_name_H-M   'P 1'
#
loop_
_entity.id
_entity.type
_entity.pdbx_description
1 polymer ?
#
loop_
_entity_poly.entity_id
_entity_poly.type
_entity_poly.pdbx_seq_one_letter_code
_entity_poly.pdbx_strand_id
1 'polypeptide(L)'
;MLLAYSLFGASCLTSSAPLCNTQLGLICDTVTQTCICPSSTYWSYARCEQLSTYTGYCDRNISCNTLVGLFCRLPGSNLPCDCPLQSKFYTCDCLQGQTWVTATSINGTSTCMNQVAYSNNCTYDSQCPETLNLACIGGICDCDIPLWYWSWTSNKCIACESLGYILIRYSSQWVCTQLISSSLMTYTASKSACTALGWSLISPIFASDISVIAKAYPTYRVWINMETSLGSSIYTNNIFPNNQSNWNTSVSRSLTAVYSTYTYALQIIPSYDKTMLFEGNTNLDMGHALCAIY
;
A
#
# COMPACT_ATOMS: atom_id res chain seq x y z
N MET A 1 -36.85 57.02 -0.63
CA MET A 1 -35.39 57.19 -0.48
C MET A 1 -34.77 55.84 -0.80
N LEU A 2 -34.24 55.66 -2.01
CA LEU A 2 -33.53 54.43 -2.40
C LEU A 2 -32.15 54.49 -1.76
N LEU A 3 -31.87 53.60 -0.80
CA LEU A 3 -30.52 53.45 -0.27
C LEU A 3 -29.64 52.88 -1.39
N ALA A 4 -28.66 53.65 -1.84
CA ALA A 4 -27.66 53.16 -2.77
C ALA A 4 -26.77 52.15 -2.02
N TYR A 5 -26.80 50.88 -2.41
CA TYR A 5 -25.90 49.86 -1.87
C TYR A 5 -24.66 49.73 -2.75
N SER A 6 -23.49 49.54 -2.14
CA SER A 6 -22.24 49.30 -2.85
C SER A 6 -22.20 47.89 -3.48
N LEU A 7 -21.72 47.81 -4.73
CA LEU A 7 -21.50 46.56 -5.47
C LEU A 7 -20.17 45.90 -5.08
N PHE A 8 -19.94 44.66 -5.51
CA PHE A 8 -18.66 43.97 -5.31
C PHE A 8 -17.48 44.80 -5.83
N GLY A 9 -16.43 44.92 -5.02
CA GLY A 9 -15.24 45.73 -5.29
C GLY A 9 -15.42 47.24 -5.10
N ALA A 10 -16.64 47.73 -4.83
CA ALA A 10 -16.85 49.15 -4.54
C ALA A 10 -16.35 49.50 -3.13
N SER A 11 -15.92 50.75 -2.94
CA SER A 11 -15.46 51.24 -1.65
C SER A 11 -16.60 51.24 -0.62
N CYS A 12 -16.27 50.87 0.61
CA CYS A 12 -17.16 50.94 1.76
C CYS A 12 -16.50 51.80 2.85
N LEU A 13 -17.06 52.98 3.10
CA LEU A 13 -16.57 53.89 4.12
C LEU A 13 -17.32 53.65 5.43
N THR A 14 -16.57 53.37 6.49
CA THR A 14 -17.10 53.03 7.83
C THR A 14 -17.80 54.20 8.53
N SER A 15 -17.63 55.43 8.07
CA SER A 15 -18.08 56.64 8.77
C SER A 15 -19.38 57.28 8.25
N SER A 16 -19.90 56.91 7.07
CA SER A 16 -21.12 57.55 6.54
C SER A 16 -21.96 56.76 5.50
N ALA A 17 -21.69 55.46 5.30
CA ALA A 17 -22.33 54.56 4.32
C ALA A 17 -22.05 54.95 2.84
N PRO A 18 -21.78 53.96 1.97
CA PRO A 18 -22.69 52.84 1.73
C PRO A 18 -22.24 51.55 2.40
N LEU A 19 -23.18 50.89 3.07
CA LEU A 19 -23.03 49.51 3.50
C LEU A 19 -22.98 48.63 2.25
N CYS A 20 -22.10 47.64 2.25
CA CYS A 20 -22.09 46.61 1.22
C CYS A 20 -23.47 45.93 1.14
N ASN A 21 -23.89 45.54 -0.05
CA ASN A 21 -25.20 44.90 -0.22
C ASN A 21 -25.21 43.51 0.45
N THR A 22 -25.73 43.44 1.68
CA THR A 22 -25.80 42.19 2.45
C THR A 22 -26.80 41.19 1.86
N GLN A 23 -27.77 41.64 1.05
CA GLN A 23 -28.66 40.73 0.31
C GLN A 23 -27.90 39.92 -0.76
N LEU A 24 -26.77 40.45 -1.23
CA LEU A 24 -25.83 39.77 -2.12
C LEU A 24 -24.74 39.02 -1.34
N GLY A 25 -24.81 38.98 -0.01
CA GLY A 25 -23.82 38.33 0.85
C GLY A 25 -22.49 39.08 0.99
N LEU A 26 -22.41 40.35 0.56
CA LEU A 26 -21.19 41.14 0.62
C LEU A 26 -20.92 41.66 2.04
N ILE A 27 -19.63 41.71 2.41
CA ILE A 27 -19.12 42.33 3.63
C ILE A 27 -18.10 43.41 3.29
N CYS A 28 -17.94 44.41 4.17
CA CYS A 28 -16.89 45.41 4.02
C CYS A 28 -15.58 44.88 4.60
N ASP A 29 -14.56 44.70 3.76
CA ASP A 29 -13.21 44.41 4.24
C ASP A 29 -12.63 45.65 4.91
N THR A 30 -12.30 45.54 6.20
CA THR A 30 -11.78 46.65 6.98
C THR A 30 -10.37 47.05 6.58
N VAL A 31 -9.63 46.15 5.90
CA VAL A 31 -8.25 46.41 5.45
C VAL A 31 -8.25 47.17 4.14
N THR A 32 -8.94 46.65 3.11
CA THR A 32 -8.98 47.29 1.79
C THR A 32 -10.06 48.37 1.66
N GLN A 33 -10.99 48.46 2.61
CA GLN A 33 -12.18 49.30 2.55
C GLN A 33 -13.01 49.04 1.27
N THR A 34 -13.10 47.77 0.85
CA THR A 34 -13.90 47.36 -0.31
C THR A 34 -14.93 46.30 0.05
N CYS A 35 -16.04 46.27 -0.69
CA CYS A 35 -17.05 45.23 -0.56
C CYS A 35 -16.58 43.91 -1.18
N ILE A 36 -16.35 42.91 -0.36
CA ILE A 36 -15.89 41.58 -0.77
C ILE A 36 -16.86 40.51 -0.28
N CYS A 37 -16.70 39.29 -0.79
CA CYS A 37 -17.34 38.13 -0.21
C CYS A 37 -16.60 37.67 1.06
N PRO A 38 -17.30 37.14 2.08
CA PRO A 38 -16.68 36.43 3.20
C PRO A 38 -15.71 35.34 2.72
N SER A 39 -14.71 35.00 3.54
CA SER A 39 -13.68 34.02 3.20
C SER A 39 -14.18 32.60 2.90
N SER A 40 -15.41 32.26 3.31
CA SER A 40 -16.08 30.99 2.99
C SER A 40 -16.91 31.03 1.70
N THR A 41 -16.88 32.14 0.96
CA THR A 41 -17.71 32.38 -0.23
C THR A 41 -16.91 33.01 -1.36
N TYR A 42 -17.43 32.94 -2.58
CA TYR A 42 -16.86 33.58 -3.77
C TYR A 42 -17.94 34.37 -4.53
N TRP A 43 -17.52 35.35 -5.31
CA TRP A 43 -18.44 36.17 -6.10
C TRP A 43 -18.85 35.45 -7.40
N SER A 44 -20.14 35.15 -7.53
CA SER A 44 -20.73 34.37 -8.62
C SER A 44 -22.09 34.97 -9.02
N TYR A 45 -22.30 35.20 -10.32
CA TYR A 45 -23.57 35.71 -10.88
C TYR A 45 -24.25 36.82 -10.04
N ALA A 46 -23.47 37.81 -9.61
CA ALA A 46 -23.89 38.96 -8.82
C ALA A 46 -24.26 38.71 -7.33
N ARG A 47 -23.85 37.58 -6.74
CA ARG A 47 -23.96 37.32 -5.30
C ARG A 47 -22.76 36.52 -4.78
N CYS A 48 -22.56 36.52 -3.47
CA CYS A 48 -21.61 35.64 -2.82
C CYS A 48 -22.22 34.25 -2.67
N GLU A 49 -21.58 33.24 -3.24
CA GLU A 49 -21.96 31.83 -3.14
C GLU A 49 -20.95 31.05 -2.30
N GLN A 50 -21.39 29.99 -1.63
CA GLN A 50 -20.50 29.14 -0.83
C GLN A 50 -19.41 28.52 -1.69
N LEU A 51 -18.18 28.49 -1.16
CA LEU A 51 -17.09 27.74 -1.78
C LEU A 51 -17.45 26.25 -1.79
N SER A 52 -17.27 25.62 -2.94
CA SER A 52 -17.48 24.18 -3.09
C SER A 52 -16.36 23.40 -2.40
N THR A 53 -16.78 22.34 -1.72
CA THR A 53 -15.92 21.39 -1.02
C THR A 53 -15.42 20.30 -1.97
N TYR A 54 -14.56 19.40 -1.48
CA TYR A 54 -14.05 18.27 -2.26
C TYR A 54 -15.19 17.50 -2.94
N THR A 55 -15.03 17.20 -4.24
CA THR A 55 -16.03 16.61 -5.17
C THR A 55 -17.26 17.48 -5.49
N GLY A 56 -17.37 18.68 -4.90
CA GLY A 56 -18.42 19.64 -5.22
C GLY A 56 -18.28 20.18 -6.65
N TYR A 57 -19.41 20.48 -7.29
CA TYR A 57 -19.41 21.03 -8.64
C TYR A 57 -18.76 22.41 -8.70
N CYS A 58 -18.06 22.67 -9.80
CA CYS A 58 -17.42 23.96 -10.04
C CYS A 58 -17.50 24.33 -11.51
N ASP A 59 -17.40 25.63 -11.79
CA ASP A 59 -17.26 26.17 -13.14
C ASP A 59 -15.89 26.86 -13.33
N ARG A 60 -15.28 27.31 -12.23
CA ARG A 60 -13.99 28.03 -12.21
C ARG A 60 -13.21 27.69 -10.93
N ASN A 61 -11.90 27.87 -10.96
CA ASN A 61 -11.06 27.64 -9.77
C ASN A 61 -11.49 28.45 -8.54
N ILE A 62 -12.03 29.65 -8.73
CA ILE A 62 -12.48 30.51 -7.64
C ILE A 62 -13.71 29.97 -6.90
N SER A 63 -14.45 29.03 -7.48
CA SER A 63 -15.60 28.42 -6.81
C SER A 63 -15.20 27.30 -5.85
N CYS A 64 -13.93 26.87 -5.88
CA CYS A 64 -13.39 25.84 -4.99
C CYS A 64 -12.67 26.46 -3.80
N ASN A 65 -12.67 25.76 -2.67
CA ASN A 65 -11.92 26.20 -1.50
C ASN A 65 -10.40 26.02 -1.70
N THR A 66 -9.75 27.05 -2.25
CA THR A 66 -8.31 27.06 -2.52
C THR A 66 -7.45 27.09 -1.26
N LEU A 67 -8.01 27.49 -0.10
CA LEU A 67 -7.29 27.47 1.18
C LEU A 67 -6.95 26.04 1.64
N VAL A 68 -7.75 25.07 1.20
CA VAL A 68 -7.49 23.64 1.44
C VAL A 68 -6.85 22.95 0.22
N GLY A 69 -6.39 23.74 -0.76
CA GLY A 69 -5.69 23.26 -1.96
C GLY A 69 -6.58 22.70 -3.08
N LEU A 70 -7.89 22.95 -3.06
CA LEU A 70 -8.81 22.49 -4.11
C LEU A 70 -8.78 23.41 -5.34
N PHE A 71 -8.87 22.79 -6.52
CA PHE A 71 -8.96 23.44 -7.82
C PHE A 71 -10.10 22.85 -8.64
N CYS A 72 -10.66 23.65 -9.55
CA CYS A 72 -11.75 23.20 -10.40
C CYS A 72 -11.20 22.40 -11.58
N ARG A 73 -11.47 21.09 -11.61
CA ARG A 73 -10.90 20.18 -12.61
C ARG A 73 -11.93 19.21 -13.13
N LEU A 74 -11.66 18.70 -14.33
CA LEU A 74 -12.40 17.59 -14.89
C LEU A 74 -12.05 16.32 -14.10
N PRO A 75 -13.03 15.63 -13.49
CA PRO A 75 -12.78 14.38 -12.81
C PRO A 75 -12.19 13.38 -13.82
N GLY A 76 -11.07 12.76 -13.44
CA GLY A 76 -10.42 11.76 -14.29
C GLY A 76 -9.83 12.33 -15.59
N SER A 77 -9.23 13.52 -15.60
CA SER A 77 -8.51 14.04 -16.79
C SER A 77 -7.38 13.13 -17.31
N ASN A 78 -7.07 12.03 -16.62
CA ASN A 78 -6.14 10.98 -17.04
C ASN A 78 -6.83 9.74 -17.63
N LEU A 79 -8.16 9.68 -17.62
CA LEU A 79 -8.96 8.61 -18.22
C LEU A 79 -9.51 9.10 -19.59
N PRO A 80 -9.19 8.42 -20.70
CA PRO A 80 -9.64 8.78 -22.05
C PRO A 80 -11.11 8.38 -22.25
N CYS A 81 -12.01 8.91 -21.44
CA CYS A 81 -13.43 8.79 -21.70
C CYS A 81 -13.82 9.90 -22.69
N ASP A 82 -14.15 9.50 -23.92
CA ASP A 82 -14.74 10.34 -24.98
C ASP A 82 -16.19 10.70 -24.64
N CYS A 83 -16.42 11.30 -23.46
CA CYS A 83 -17.70 11.90 -23.15
C CYS A 83 -17.84 13.20 -23.97
N PRO A 84 -19.03 13.48 -24.53
CA PRO A 84 -19.33 14.76 -25.17
C PRO A 84 -18.97 15.92 -24.24
N LEU A 85 -18.38 16.99 -24.78
CA LEU A 85 -17.91 18.15 -24.01
C LEU A 85 -19.00 18.76 -23.11
N GLN A 86 -20.27 18.57 -23.45
CA GLN A 86 -21.43 19.09 -22.71
C GLN A 86 -21.80 18.25 -21.47
N SER A 87 -21.28 17.03 -21.36
CA SER A 87 -21.57 16.10 -20.25
C SER A 87 -20.47 16.13 -19.17
N LYS A 88 -19.46 16.98 -19.35
CA LYS A 88 -18.30 17.07 -18.47
C LYS A 88 -18.56 18.13 -17.40
N PHE A 89 -18.85 17.65 -16.19
CA PHE A 89 -18.95 18.51 -15.01
C PHE A 89 -17.57 18.62 -14.38
N TYR A 90 -17.12 19.85 -14.15
CA TYR A 90 -15.92 20.07 -13.35
C TYR A 90 -16.29 19.93 -11.87
N THR A 91 -15.36 19.37 -11.10
CA THR A 91 -15.48 19.21 -9.67
C THR A 91 -14.26 19.79 -8.97
N CYS A 92 -14.43 20.24 -7.74
CA CYS A 92 -13.32 20.66 -6.90
C CYS A 92 -12.52 19.45 -6.45
N ASP A 93 -11.28 19.37 -6.90
CA ASP A 93 -10.36 18.25 -6.67
C ASP A 93 -8.95 18.79 -6.41
N CYS A 94 -8.06 17.94 -5.91
CA CYS A 94 -6.67 18.29 -5.68
C CYS A 94 -5.88 18.45 -6.98
N LEU A 95 -4.72 19.11 -6.90
CA LEU A 95 -3.79 19.19 -8.03
C LEU A 95 -3.23 17.80 -8.38
N GLN A 96 -2.69 17.67 -9.60
CA GLN A 96 -2.06 16.42 -10.02
C GLN A 96 -0.87 16.10 -9.10
N GLY A 97 -0.82 14.87 -8.58
CA GLY A 97 0.17 14.45 -7.59
C GLY A 97 -0.21 14.78 -6.14
N GLN A 98 -1.40 15.35 -5.92
CA GLN A 98 -1.98 15.53 -4.60
C GLN A 98 -3.18 14.61 -4.39
N THR A 99 -3.53 14.42 -3.13
CA THR A 99 -4.61 13.57 -2.67
C THR A 99 -5.38 14.28 -1.56
N TRP A 100 -6.68 14.04 -1.51
CA TRP A 100 -7.53 14.58 -0.45
C TRP A 100 -7.34 13.77 0.82
N VAL A 101 -6.79 14.39 1.86
CA VAL A 101 -6.66 13.77 3.18
C VAL A 101 -7.83 14.23 4.02
N THR A 102 -8.72 13.29 4.36
CA THR A 102 -9.82 13.57 5.30
C THR A 102 -9.25 13.48 6.71
N ALA A 103 -9.30 14.58 7.44
CA ALA A 103 -8.92 14.57 8.85
C ALA A 103 -9.89 13.70 9.66
N THR A 104 -9.37 12.66 10.31
CA THR A 104 -10.15 11.78 11.20
C THR A 104 -10.18 12.26 12.65
N SER A 105 -9.38 13.26 13.01
CA SER A 105 -9.37 13.84 14.36
C SER A 105 -10.33 15.01 14.48
N ILE A 106 -10.88 15.23 15.69
CA ILE A 106 -11.86 16.27 16.02
C ILE A 106 -11.39 17.69 15.64
N ASN A 107 -10.06 17.89 15.51
CA ASN A 107 -9.45 19.18 15.18
C ASN A 107 -8.65 19.16 13.87
N GLY A 108 -8.64 18.06 13.13
CA GLY A 108 -7.89 18.01 11.89
C GLY A 108 -8.64 18.73 10.77
N THR A 109 -7.91 19.45 9.93
CA THR A 109 -8.45 20.07 8.72
C THR A 109 -8.26 19.14 7.53
N SER A 110 -9.33 18.85 6.80
CA SER A 110 -9.22 18.10 5.56
C SER A 110 -8.59 18.99 4.49
N THR A 111 -7.52 18.52 3.86
CA THR A 111 -6.71 19.32 2.92
C THR A 111 -6.11 18.45 1.82
N CYS A 112 -5.83 19.04 0.67
CA CYS A 112 -5.03 18.43 -0.36
C CYS A 112 -3.56 18.37 0.08
N MET A 113 -2.98 17.17 0.10
CA MET A 113 -1.58 16.94 0.44
C MET A 113 -0.86 16.29 -0.75
N ASN A 114 0.45 16.52 -0.87
CA ASN A 114 1.25 15.81 -1.86
C ASN A 114 1.26 14.31 -1.54
N GLN A 115 1.11 13.49 -2.58
CA GLN A 115 1.30 12.06 -2.45
C GLN A 115 2.77 11.75 -2.12
N VAL A 116 2.98 10.72 -1.33
CA VAL A 116 4.30 10.31 -0.85
C VAL A 116 4.72 9.03 -1.57
N ALA A 117 5.94 8.99 -2.07
CA ALA A 117 6.46 7.83 -2.80
C ALA A 117 6.61 6.58 -1.90
N TYR A 118 6.81 5.42 -2.53
CA TYR A 118 7.15 4.16 -1.85
C TYR A 118 8.31 4.34 -0.85
N SER A 119 8.21 3.66 0.30
CA SER A 119 9.18 3.66 1.41
C SER A 119 9.37 5.00 2.14
N ASN A 120 8.58 6.03 1.83
CA ASN A 120 8.60 7.28 2.58
C ASN A 120 7.52 7.30 3.67
N ASN A 121 7.72 8.17 4.67
CA ASN A 121 6.81 8.27 5.80
C ASN A 121 5.42 8.80 5.39
N CYS A 122 4.39 8.16 5.91
CA CYS A 122 3.00 8.54 5.77
C CYS A 122 2.31 8.49 7.14
N THR A 123 1.17 9.17 7.21
CA THR A 123 0.26 9.18 8.36
C THR A 123 -1.07 8.51 8.00
N TYR A 124 -1.47 8.56 6.73
CA TYR A 124 -2.74 8.03 6.25
C TYR A 124 -2.57 7.33 4.90
N ASP A 125 -3.39 6.31 4.63
CA ASP A 125 -3.38 5.56 3.36
C ASP A 125 -3.57 6.48 2.15
N SER A 126 -4.42 7.50 2.28
CA SER A 126 -4.69 8.44 1.19
C SER A 126 -3.45 9.19 0.73
N GLN A 127 -2.41 9.33 1.57
CA GLN A 127 -1.14 9.95 1.20
C GLN A 127 -0.31 9.07 0.24
N CYS A 128 -0.58 7.78 0.19
CA CYS A 128 0.11 6.85 -0.69
C CYS A 128 -0.60 6.79 -2.06
N PRO A 129 0.15 6.81 -3.19
CA PRO A 129 -0.45 6.74 -4.52
C PRO A 129 -1.27 5.46 -4.74
N GLU A 130 -2.60 5.58 -4.77
CA GLU A 130 -3.50 4.45 -5.10
C GLU A 130 -3.24 3.89 -6.50
N THR A 131 -2.81 4.73 -7.45
CA THR A 131 -2.42 4.29 -8.81
C THR A 131 -1.25 3.30 -8.82
N LEU A 132 -0.47 3.27 -7.74
CA LEU A 132 0.64 2.33 -7.53
C LEU A 132 0.25 1.18 -6.57
N ASN A 133 -1.02 1.11 -6.14
CA ASN A 133 -1.55 0.20 -5.12
C ASN A 133 -0.74 0.22 -3.80
N LEU A 134 -0.33 1.43 -3.36
CA LEU A 134 0.36 1.63 -2.08
C LEU A 134 -0.64 1.94 -0.96
N ALA A 135 -0.33 1.49 0.26
CA ALA A 135 -1.05 1.79 1.49
C ALA A 135 -0.07 2.28 2.58
N CYS A 136 -0.57 2.95 3.62
CA CYS A 136 0.25 3.46 4.71
C CYS A 136 0.39 2.43 5.83
N ILE A 137 1.43 1.60 5.75
CA ILE A 137 1.62 0.45 6.64
C ILE A 137 2.77 0.75 7.59
N GLY A 138 2.48 0.75 8.89
CA GLY A 138 3.51 1.06 9.90
C GLY A 138 4.08 2.47 9.76
N GLY A 139 3.34 3.41 9.16
CA GLY A 139 3.78 4.79 8.95
C GLY A 139 4.68 4.98 7.73
N ILE A 140 4.78 4.01 6.83
CA ILE A 140 5.47 4.13 5.54
C ILE A 140 4.54 3.72 4.39
N CYS A 141 4.67 4.37 3.23
CA CYS A 141 3.95 3.93 2.04
C CYS A 141 4.57 2.64 1.51
N ASP A 142 3.86 1.52 1.66
CA ASP A 142 4.30 0.18 1.26
C ASP A 142 3.15 -0.56 0.56
N CYS A 143 3.45 -1.70 -0.06
CA CYS A 143 2.43 -2.56 -0.64
C CYS A 143 1.61 -3.24 0.45
N ASP A 144 0.31 -3.39 0.25
CA ASP A 144 -0.59 -4.09 1.17
C ASP A 144 -0.29 -5.60 1.25
N ILE A 145 0.66 -5.94 2.11
CA ILE A 145 1.10 -7.31 2.39
C ILE A 145 -0.01 -8.04 3.15
N PRO A 146 -0.30 -9.33 2.86
CA PRO A 146 0.53 -10.27 2.09
C PRO A 146 0.16 -10.42 0.61
N LEU A 147 -0.77 -9.61 0.10
CA LEU A 147 -1.31 -9.83 -1.25
C LEU A 147 -0.47 -9.16 -2.34
N TRP A 148 0.29 -8.11 -1.99
CA TRP A 148 1.00 -7.26 -2.93
C TRP A 148 2.50 -7.17 -2.63
N TYR A 149 3.31 -6.98 -3.68
CA TYR A 149 4.75 -6.71 -3.58
C TYR A 149 5.17 -5.58 -4.50
N TRP A 150 6.26 -4.90 -4.14
CA TRP A 150 6.80 -3.81 -4.93
C TRP A 150 7.62 -4.34 -6.11
N SER A 151 7.18 -4.06 -7.34
CA SER A 151 7.91 -4.43 -8.55
C SER A 151 8.76 -3.26 -9.05
N TRP A 152 10.09 -3.38 -8.94
CA TRP A 152 11.05 -2.39 -9.44
C TRP A 152 10.97 -2.18 -10.96
N THR A 153 10.58 -3.20 -11.72
CA THR A 153 10.44 -3.10 -13.17
C THR A 153 9.25 -2.23 -13.58
N SER A 154 8.16 -2.27 -12.81
CA SER A 154 6.93 -1.55 -13.12
C SER A 154 6.68 -0.32 -12.24
N ASN A 155 7.52 -0.13 -11.20
CA ASN A 155 7.37 0.91 -10.17
C ASN A 155 5.97 0.97 -9.57
N LYS A 156 5.35 -0.19 -9.32
CA LYS A 156 4.04 -0.31 -8.66
C LYS A 156 3.95 -1.59 -7.85
N CYS A 157 2.99 -1.63 -6.93
CA CYS A 157 2.62 -2.85 -6.25
C CYS A 157 1.81 -3.76 -7.19
N ILE A 158 2.21 -5.03 -7.25
CA ILE A 158 1.56 -6.08 -8.06
C ILE A 158 1.00 -7.15 -7.12
N ALA A 159 -0.21 -7.62 -7.38
CA ALA A 159 -0.83 -8.71 -6.63
C ALA A 159 -0.18 -10.06 -6.97
N CYS A 160 0.29 -10.81 -5.97
CA CYS A 160 0.84 -12.16 -6.20
C CYS A 160 -0.22 -13.16 -6.69
N GLU A 161 -1.49 -12.96 -6.34
CA GLU A 161 -2.59 -13.87 -6.71
C GLU A 161 -2.84 -13.92 -8.22
N SER A 162 -2.61 -12.81 -8.93
CA SER A 162 -2.77 -12.75 -10.39
C SER A 162 -1.89 -13.76 -11.14
N LEU A 163 -0.88 -14.29 -10.45
CA LEU A 163 0.05 -15.27 -10.98
C LEU A 163 -0.10 -16.66 -10.31
N GLY A 164 -0.86 -16.78 -9.20
CA GLY A 164 -0.94 -18.00 -8.38
C GLY A 164 0.23 -18.19 -7.40
N TYR A 165 0.76 -17.09 -6.84
CA TYR A 165 2.00 -17.08 -6.06
C TYR A 165 1.71 -16.72 -4.59
N ILE A 166 2.60 -17.12 -3.69
CA ILE A 166 2.56 -16.85 -2.25
C ILE A 166 3.68 -15.90 -1.88
N LEU A 167 3.36 -14.84 -1.15
CA LEU A 167 4.33 -13.84 -0.74
C LEU A 167 5.12 -14.32 0.49
N ILE A 168 6.45 -14.31 0.40
CA ILE A 168 7.34 -14.68 1.50
C ILE A 168 8.39 -13.59 1.67
N ARG A 169 8.72 -13.28 2.92
CA ARG A 169 9.77 -12.32 3.25
C ARG A 169 11.13 -12.99 3.12
N TYR A 170 12.03 -12.39 2.36
CA TYR A 170 13.43 -12.79 2.25
C TYR A 170 14.31 -11.63 2.73
N SER A 171 14.97 -11.82 3.87
CA SER A 171 15.78 -10.77 4.53
C SER A 171 14.93 -9.53 4.85
N SER A 172 14.94 -8.52 3.98
CA SER A 172 14.21 -7.26 4.12
C SER A 172 13.19 -7.01 3.00
N GLN A 173 13.03 -7.94 2.04
CA GLN A 173 12.17 -7.77 0.87
C GLN A 173 11.09 -8.84 0.81
N TRP A 174 9.93 -8.51 0.25
CA TRP A 174 8.86 -9.48 -0.01
C TRP A 174 8.96 -10.02 -1.43
N VAL A 175 8.89 -11.34 -1.56
CA VAL A 175 9.07 -12.05 -2.83
C VAL A 175 7.84 -12.92 -3.08
N CYS A 176 7.23 -12.82 -4.27
CA CYS A 176 6.24 -13.79 -4.69
C CYS A 176 6.93 -15.12 -5.03
N THR A 177 6.38 -16.22 -4.52
CA THR A 177 6.89 -17.56 -4.75
C THR A 177 5.83 -18.44 -5.38
N GLN A 178 6.23 -19.29 -6.31
CA GLN A 178 5.31 -20.23 -6.96
C GLN A 178 5.64 -21.66 -6.58
N LEU A 179 4.60 -22.46 -6.41
CA LEU A 179 4.71 -23.92 -6.47
C LEU A 179 4.87 -24.30 -7.94
N ILE A 180 6.07 -24.68 -8.37
CA ILE A 180 6.36 -24.92 -9.81
C ILE A 180 5.69 -26.20 -10.33
N SER A 181 5.30 -27.13 -9.46
CA SER A 181 4.76 -28.41 -9.90
C SER A 181 3.72 -28.98 -8.94
N SER A 182 2.67 -29.60 -9.50
CA SER A 182 1.75 -30.49 -8.77
C SER A 182 2.30 -31.92 -8.61
N SER A 183 3.40 -32.26 -9.29
CA SER A 183 4.13 -33.52 -9.10
C SER A 183 5.28 -33.34 -8.13
N LEU A 184 5.50 -34.37 -7.30
CA LEU A 184 6.63 -34.44 -6.40
C LEU A 184 7.93 -34.55 -7.22
N MET A 185 8.95 -33.80 -6.83
CA MET A 185 10.27 -33.76 -7.47
C MET A 185 11.36 -34.00 -6.41
N THR A 186 12.51 -34.52 -6.82
CA THR A 186 13.70 -34.51 -5.96
C THR A 186 14.20 -33.09 -5.76
N TYR A 187 15.08 -32.87 -4.78
CA TYR A 187 15.66 -31.54 -4.55
C TYR A 187 16.43 -31.02 -5.79
N THR A 188 17.25 -31.87 -6.43
CA THR A 188 18.03 -31.48 -7.62
C THR A 188 17.13 -31.10 -8.79
N ALA A 189 16.04 -31.84 -9.00
CA ALA A 189 15.04 -31.53 -10.02
C ALA A 189 14.31 -30.21 -9.69
N SER A 190 13.95 -30.00 -8.42
CA SER A 190 13.33 -28.77 -7.93
C SER A 190 14.21 -27.55 -8.15
N LYS A 191 15.50 -27.65 -7.79
CA LYS A 191 16.49 -26.59 -8.02
C LYS A 191 16.63 -26.28 -9.51
N SER A 192 16.77 -27.31 -10.33
CA SER A 192 16.89 -27.16 -11.80
C SER A 192 15.64 -26.52 -12.40
N ALA A 193 14.45 -26.88 -11.91
CA ALA A 193 13.18 -26.30 -12.34
C ALA A 193 13.08 -24.80 -11.97
N CYS A 194 13.49 -24.41 -10.76
CA CYS A 194 13.58 -22.98 -10.42
C CYS A 194 14.55 -22.25 -11.36
N THR A 195 15.76 -22.80 -11.57
CA THR A 195 16.79 -22.18 -12.40
C THR A 195 16.37 -22.06 -13.87
N ALA A 196 15.62 -23.02 -14.41
CA ALA A 196 15.09 -22.96 -15.76
C ALA A 196 14.11 -21.78 -15.97
N LEU A 197 13.44 -21.32 -14.91
CA LEU A 197 12.61 -20.11 -14.92
C LEU A 197 13.41 -18.82 -14.64
N GLY A 198 14.73 -18.92 -14.44
CA GLY A 198 15.56 -17.81 -13.98
C GLY A 198 15.39 -17.50 -12.49
N TRP A 199 14.86 -18.44 -11.70
CA TRP A 199 14.57 -18.28 -10.28
C TRP A 199 15.49 -19.16 -9.43
N SER A 200 15.38 -19.01 -8.11
CA SER A 200 16.09 -19.86 -7.14
C SER A 200 15.13 -20.49 -6.14
N LEU A 201 15.50 -21.63 -5.56
CA LEU A 201 14.75 -22.19 -4.43
C LEU A 201 14.71 -21.17 -3.28
N ILE A 202 13.60 -21.09 -2.57
CA ILE A 202 13.49 -20.13 -1.48
C ILE A 202 14.44 -20.50 -0.34
N SER A 203 15.17 -19.50 0.18
CA SER A 203 15.99 -19.67 1.37
C SER A 203 15.45 -18.83 2.54
N PRO A 204 14.45 -19.30 3.31
CA PRO A 204 13.91 -18.51 4.41
C PRO A 204 15.01 -18.19 5.43
N ILE A 205 15.09 -16.92 5.83
CA ILE A 205 16.13 -16.44 6.75
C ILE A 205 15.62 -16.42 8.20
N PHE A 206 14.31 -16.21 8.38
CA PHE A 206 13.69 -16.16 9.71
C PHE A 206 12.66 -17.27 9.91
N ALA A 207 12.51 -17.72 11.16
CA ALA A 207 11.50 -18.71 11.54
C ALA A 207 10.06 -18.23 11.27
N SER A 208 9.81 -16.91 11.31
CA SER A 208 8.53 -16.31 10.91
C SER A 208 8.18 -16.62 9.45
N ASP A 209 9.18 -16.64 8.56
CA ASP A 209 8.98 -16.87 7.13
C ASP A 209 8.52 -18.32 6.89
N ILE A 210 9.09 -19.26 7.64
CA ILE A 210 8.67 -20.67 7.64
C ILE A 210 7.21 -20.80 8.07
N SER A 211 6.76 -20.03 9.06
CA SER A 211 5.36 -20.07 9.51
C SER A 211 4.38 -19.54 8.45
N VAL A 212 4.80 -18.55 7.65
CA VAL A 212 4.00 -18.02 6.53
C VAL A 212 3.91 -19.08 5.43
N ILE A 213 5.03 -19.69 5.04
CA ILE A 213 5.07 -20.81 4.08
C ILE A 213 4.15 -21.94 4.56
N ALA A 214 4.22 -22.27 5.84
CA ALA A 214 3.47 -23.36 6.44
C ALA A 214 1.95 -23.17 6.34
N LYS A 215 1.48 -21.95 6.63
CA LYS A 215 0.06 -21.59 6.53
C LYS A 215 -0.41 -21.56 5.08
N ALA A 216 0.46 -21.16 4.17
CA ALA A 216 0.12 -20.97 2.78
C ALA A 216 0.06 -22.29 2.00
N TYR A 217 0.82 -23.31 2.42
CA TYR A 217 0.87 -24.64 1.81
C TYR A 217 0.63 -25.78 2.81
N PRO A 218 -0.51 -25.81 3.53
CA PRO A 218 -0.69 -26.67 4.69
C PRO A 218 -0.68 -28.18 4.35
N THR A 219 -0.91 -28.54 3.09
CA THR A 219 -1.00 -29.93 2.62
C THR A 219 0.19 -30.38 1.79
N TYR A 220 1.14 -29.50 1.48
CA TYR A 220 2.26 -29.80 0.59
C TYR A 220 3.56 -30.02 1.37
N ARG A 221 4.39 -30.96 0.88
CA ARG A 221 5.81 -31.00 1.21
C ARG A 221 6.54 -30.08 0.26
N VAL A 222 7.25 -29.08 0.75
CA VAL A 222 7.98 -28.13 -0.10
C VAL A 222 9.48 -28.18 0.17
N TRP A 223 10.27 -28.23 -0.90
CA TRP A 223 11.71 -28.05 -0.85
C TRP A 223 12.03 -26.57 -0.66
N ILE A 224 12.87 -26.31 0.33
CA ILE A 224 13.45 -24.99 0.60
C ILE A 224 14.98 -25.14 0.63
N ASN A 225 15.69 -24.11 0.20
CA ASN A 225 17.15 -24.06 0.28
C ASN A 225 17.54 -23.48 1.64
N MET A 226 18.05 -24.25 2.59
CA MET A 226 18.59 -23.67 3.81
C MET A 226 20.10 -23.54 3.69
N GLU A 227 20.56 -22.32 3.40
CA GLU A 227 21.96 -21.99 3.53
C GLU A 227 22.25 -21.67 4.99
N THR A 228 23.01 -22.54 5.66
CA THR A 228 23.55 -22.26 6.99
C THR A 228 24.58 -21.14 6.86
N SER A 229 24.16 -19.90 7.03
CA SER A 229 25.10 -18.78 7.19
C SER A 229 25.87 -18.96 8.51
N LEU A 230 27.11 -18.47 8.56
CA LEU A 230 28.11 -18.67 9.64
C LEU A 230 27.74 -18.04 11.01
N GLY A 231 26.46 -17.81 11.29
CA GLY A 231 25.96 -17.31 12.56
C GLY A 231 25.10 -18.36 13.25
N SER A 232 25.38 -18.61 14.52
CA SER A 232 24.63 -19.47 15.43
C SER A 232 23.12 -19.15 15.40
N SER A 233 22.40 -19.83 14.52
CA SER A 233 20.94 -19.80 14.45
C SER A 233 20.44 -21.11 15.07
N ILE A 234 19.74 -20.99 16.19
CA ILE A 234 19.20 -22.15 16.92
C ILE A 234 17.91 -22.57 16.22
N TYR A 235 18.01 -23.49 15.27
CA TYR A 235 16.87 -24.26 14.82
C TYR A 235 16.71 -25.45 15.77
N THR A 236 15.59 -25.57 16.46
CA THR A 236 15.25 -26.81 17.17
C THR A 236 14.97 -27.89 16.15
N ASN A 237 16.02 -28.66 15.86
CA ASN A 237 16.00 -29.80 14.97
C ASN A 237 15.36 -30.97 15.74
N ASN A 238 14.11 -31.29 15.43
CA ASN A 238 13.56 -32.60 15.83
C ASN A 238 14.04 -33.62 14.79
N ILE A 239 15.28 -34.06 14.94
CA ILE A 239 15.85 -35.15 14.13
C ILE A 239 15.16 -36.45 14.57
N PHE A 240 14.36 -37.04 13.68
CA PHE A 240 13.87 -38.40 13.87
C PHE A 240 14.82 -39.40 13.22
N PRO A 241 15.31 -40.42 13.93
CA PRO A 241 15.85 -41.61 13.28
C PRO A 241 14.70 -42.40 12.64
N ASN A 242 14.97 -42.96 11.46
CA ASN A 242 14.12 -43.94 10.79
C ASN A 242 13.93 -45.20 11.66
N ASN A 243 13.03 -45.17 12.63
CA ASN A 243 12.22 -46.30 13.06
C ASN A 243 11.18 -45.87 14.10
N GLN A 244 9.92 -46.21 13.86
CA GLN A 244 8.82 -46.00 14.80
C GLN A 244 9.06 -46.82 16.08
N SER A 245 9.33 -46.17 17.22
CA SER A 245 8.75 -46.58 18.53
C SER A 245 9.10 -45.73 19.75
N ASN A 246 10.06 -44.81 19.76
CA ASN A 246 10.43 -44.11 21.01
C ASN A 246 10.43 -42.58 20.88
N TRP A 247 9.48 -41.94 21.55
CA TRP A 247 9.33 -40.49 21.67
C TRP A 247 10.12 -40.02 22.90
N ASN A 248 11.20 -39.26 22.72
CA ASN A 248 11.83 -38.52 23.81
C ASN A 248 11.58 -37.02 23.61
N THR A 249 10.87 -36.41 24.56
CA THR A 249 10.43 -35.00 24.55
C THR A 249 11.47 -34.02 25.10
N SER A 250 12.74 -34.22 24.80
CA SER A 250 13.78 -33.23 25.17
C SER A 250 15.04 -33.41 24.33
N VAL A 251 15.26 -32.47 23.39
CA VAL A 251 16.56 -32.27 22.74
C VAL A 251 17.21 -31.05 23.37
N SER A 252 18.31 -31.27 24.07
CA SER A 252 19.17 -30.23 24.63
C SER A 252 19.97 -29.54 23.52
N ARG A 253 20.21 -28.23 23.71
CA ARG A 253 20.98 -27.36 22.81
C ARG A 253 22.33 -28.00 22.47
N SER A 254 22.55 -28.34 21.20
CA SER A 254 23.88 -28.65 20.69
C SER A 254 24.44 -27.43 19.98
N LEU A 255 25.48 -26.82 20.55
CA LEU A 255 26.33 -25.83 19.88
C LEU A 255 27.51 -26.60 19.26
N THR A 256 27.34 -27.07 18.03
CA THR A 256 28.47 -27.56 17.24
C THR A 256 28.42 -26.85 15.89
N ALA A 257 29.43 -26.01 15.62
CA ALA A 257 29.63 -25.44 14.30
C ALA A 257 30.06 -26.56 13.35
N VAL A 258 29.15 -26.98 12.47
CA VAL A 258 29.39 -28.01 11.46
C VAL A 258 29.21 -27.37 10.08
N TYR A 259 30.27 -27.42 9.29
CA TYR A 259 30.34 -26.89 7.94
C TYR A 259 29.80 -27.92 6.94
N SER A 260 28.51 -27.84 6.61
CA SER A 260 27.93 -28.53 5.45
C SER A 260 26.54 -27.97 5.11
N THR A 261 26.28 -27.74 3.82
CA THR A 261 24.96 -27.41 3.28
C THR A 261 24.03 -28.61 3.45
N TYR A 262 23.18 -28.60 4.46
CA TYR A 262 22.13 -29.60 4.64
C TYR A 262 20.92 -29.24 3.79
N THR A 263 20.33 -30.22 3.11
CA THR A 263 19.09 -30.05 2.36
C THR A 263 17.92 -30.51 3.22
N TYR A 264 16.89 -29.69 3.35
CA TYR A 264 15.72 -30.02 4.15
C TYR A 264 14.44 -29.93 3.32
N ALA A 265 13.53 -30.87 3.55
CA ALA A 265 12.15 -30.77 3.10
C ALA A 265 11.31 -30.23 4.25
N LEU A 266 10.50 -29.21 3.98
CA LEU A 266 9.49 -28.76 4.93
C LEU A 266 8.22 -29.58 4.69
N GLN A 267 7.75 -30.30 5.70
CA GLN A 267 6.42 -30.91 5.66
C GLN A 267 5.55 -30.32 6.77
N ILE A 268 4.41 -29.77 6.37
CA ILE A 268 3.37 -29.36 7.31
C ILE A 268 2.42 -30.54 7.51
N ILE A 269 2.18 -30.91 8.76
CA ILE A 269 1.19 -31.93 9.11
C ILE A 269 -0.02 -31.21 9.74
N PRO A 270 -1.18 -31.15 9.07
CA PRO A 270 -2.33 -30.37 9.51
C PRO A 270 -2.87 -30.71 10.91
N SER A 271 -2.56 -31.89 11.45
CA SER A 271 -3.03 -32.35 12.76
C SER A 271 -2.23 -31.80 13.95
N TYR A 272 -1.19 -31.01 13.71
CA TYR A 272 -0.35 -30.42 14.76
C TYR A 272 -0.15 -28.93 14.48
N ASP A 273 -0.31 -28.06 15.49
CA ASP A 273 0.04 -26.63 15.44
C ASP A 273 1.58 -26.38 15.31
N LYS A 274 2.33 -27.35 14.79
CA LYS A 274 3.79 -27.35 14.74
C LYS A 274 4.27 -27.66 13.32
N THR A 275 5.11 -26.78 12.78
CA THR A 275 5.84 -27.03 11.55
C THR A 275 6.99 -28.00 11.81
N MET A 276 7.13 -29.04 10.98
CA MET A 276 8.24 -29.99 11.08
C MET A 276 9.20 -29.82 9.91
N LEU A 277 10.48 -29.65 10.25
CA LEU A 277 11.59 -29.65 9.31
C LEU A 277 12.13 -31.08 9.23
N PHE A 278 12.15 -31.66 8.02
CA PHE A 278 12.76 -32.96 7.76
C PHE A 278 14.09 -32.75 7.08
N GLU A 279 15.14 -33.38 7.60
CA GLU A 279 16.39 -33.52 6.86
C GLU A 279 16.13 -34.54 5.75
N GLY A 280 16.10 -34.07 4.51
CA GLY A 280 15.71 -34.89 3.37
C GLY A 280 16.93 -35.48 2.69
N ASN A 281 16.88 -36.77 2.37
CA ASN A 281 17.84 -37.35 1.44
C ASN A 281 17.54 -36.79 0.04
N THR A 282 18.44 -35.96 -0.47
CA THR A 282 18.33 -35.24 -1.76
C THR A 282 18.01 -36.12 -2.96
N ASN A 283 18.32 -37.42 -2.88
CA ASN A 283 18.15 -38.38 -3.96
C ASN A 283 16.92 -39.30 -3.79
N LEU A 284 16.35 -39.42 -2.59
CA LEU A 284 15.29 -40.40 -2.29
C LEU A 284 13.96 -39.73 -1.90
N ASP A 285 14.02 -38.56 -1.28
CA ASP A 285 12.81 -37.85 -0.89
C ASP A 285 12.27 -37.04 -2.06
N MET A 286 10.94 -36.99 -2.15
CA MET A 286 10.23 -36.19 -3.14
C MET A 286 9.37 -35.14 -2.45
N GLY A 287 9.34 -33.95 -3.03
CA GLY A 287 8.63 -32.77 -2.53
C GLY A 287 8.38 -31.79 -3.66
N HIS A 288 7.51 -30.82 -3.43
CA HIS A 288 7.24 -29.77 -4.40
C HIS A 288 8.35 -28.71 -4.37
N ALA A 289 8.68 -28.14 -5.53
CA ALA A 289 9.62 -27.04 -5.61
C ALA A 289 8.93 -25.73 -5.24
N LEU A 290 9.41 -25.03 -4.19
CA LEU A 290 8.99 -23.68 -3.87
C LEU A 290 10.08 -22.70 -4.33
N CYS A 291 9.79 -21.98 -5.41
CA CYS A 291 10.77 -21.13 -6.06
C CYS A 291 10.42 -19.65 -5.90
N ALA A 292 11.45 -18.83 -5.75
CA ALA A 292 11.36 -17.41 -5.50
C ALA A 292 12.11 -16.62 -6.58
N ILE A 293 11.50 -15.54 -7.06
CA ILE A 293 12.15 -14.57 -7.97
C ILE A 293 12.90 -13.55 -7.13
N TYR A 294 14.22 -13.51 -7.24
CA TYR A 294 15.04 -12.48 -6.61
C TYR A 294 15.24 -11.29 -7.56
#